data_AF-A0A849RUW8-F1
#
_entry.id   AF-A0A849RUW8-F1
#
_cell.length_a   1.000
_cell.length_b   1.000
_cell.length_c   1.000
_cell.angle_alpha   90.00
_cell.angle_beta   90.00
_cell.angle_gamma   90.00
#
_symmetry.space_group_name_H-M   'P 1'
#
loop_
_entity.id
_entity.type
_entity.pdbx_description
1 polymer ?
#
loop_
_entity_poly.entity_id
_entity_poly.type
_entity_poly.pdbx_seq_one_letter_code
_entity_poly.pdbx_strand_id
1 'polypeptide(L)' 'MESTVWINQAHPAYRRALASRSVGYHISLTVALALAPLAVEPDQEHTFITKFLSHWGQALDKPKKHGRRPRK' A
#
# COMPACT_ATOMS: atom_id res chain seq x y z
N MET A 1 3.47 -20.35 2.25
CA MET A 1 3.94 -18.94 2.25
C MET A 1 2.98 -18.14 3.10
N GLU A 2 3.48 -17.34 4.03
CA GLU A 2 2.64 -16.38 4.77
C GLU A 2 2.59 -15.07 4.00
N SER A 3 1.39 -14.54 3.76
CA SER A 3 1.16 -13.29 3.00
C SER A 3 0.67 -12.14 3.89
N THR A 4 0.84 -12.27 5.20
CA THR A 4 0.32 -11.33 6.19
C THR A 4 1.40 -10.31 6.55
N VAL A 5 1.10 -9.02 6.35
CA VAL A 5 1.94 -7.92 6.83
C VAL A 5 1.34 -7.35 8.12
N TRP A 6 2.09 -7.44 9.22
CA TRP A 6 1.70 -6.90 10.51
C TRP A 6 2.10 -5.43 10.64
N ILE A 7 1.18 -4.58 11.10
CA ILE A 7 1.43 -3.14 11.30
C ILE A 7 1.32 -2.80 12.78
N ASN A 8 2.36 -2.18 13.35
CA ASN A 8 2.33 -1.70 14.73
C ASN A 8 1.53 -0.40 14.83
N GLN A 9 0.27 -0.51 15.23
CA GLN A 9 -0.63 0.65 15.38
C GLN A 9 -0.27 1.57 16.57
N ALA A 10 0.51 1.09 17.53
CA ALA A 10 0.99 1.90 18.65
C ALA A 10 2.19 2.79 18.27
N HIS A 11 2.85 2.50 17.15
CA HIS A 11 4.04 3.22 16.71
C HIS A 11 3.71 4.70 16.40
N PRO A 12 4.57 5.67 16.79
CA PRO A 12 4.33 7.09 16.54
C PRO A 12 4.09 7.44 15.07
N ALA A 13 4.74 6.74 14.13
CA ALA A 13 4.54 6.95 12.69
C ALA A 13 3.11 6.58 12.24
N TYR A 14 2.55 5.48 12.75
CA TYR A 14 1.17 5.08 12.45
C TYR A 14 0.19 6.09 13.04
N ARG A 15 0.41 6.51 14.29
CA ARG A 15 -0.41 7.53 14.96
C ARG A 15 -0.41 8.86 14.19
N ARG A 16 0.76 9.27 13.67
CA ARG A 16 0.87 10.46 12.81
C ARG A 16 0.08 10.28 11.51
N ALA A 17 0.21 9.13 10.85
CA ALA A 17 -0.54 8.84 9.62
C ALA A 17 -2.06 8.83 9.86
N LEU A 18 -2.51 8.35 11.03
CA LEU A 18 -3.91 8.43 11.45
C LEU A 18 -4.35 9.89 11.59
N ALA A 19 -3.59 10.71 12.32
CA ALA A 19 -3.90 12.13 12.53
C ALA A 19 -3.94 12.92 11.22
N SER A 20 -3.07 12.61 10.25
CA SER A 20 -3.04 13.26 8.93
C SER A 20 -3.94 12.61 7.88
N ARG A 21 -4.77 11.64 8.25
CA ARG A 21 -5.65 10.89 7.32
C ARG A 21 -4.89 10.20 6.17
N SER A 22 -3.65 9.83 6.39
CA SER A 22 -2.76 9.19 5.41
C SER A 22 -2.48 7.71 5.73
N VAL A 23 -3.39 7.05 6.46
CA VAL A 23 -3.25 5.63 6.86
C VAL A 23 -3.04 4.71 5.66
N GLY A 24 -3.80 4.90 4.59
CA GLY A 24 -3.66 4.08 3.37
C GLY A 24 -2.27 4.19 2.74
N TYR A 25 -1.71 5.40 2.71
CA TYR A 25 -0.33 5.62 2.25
C TYR A 25 0.69 4.96 3.18
N HIS A 26 0.52 5.10 4.50
CA HIS A 26 1.42 4.49 5.48
C HIS A 26 1.47 2.97 5.35
N ILE A 27 0.31 2.31 5.28
CA ILE A 27 0.24 0.85 5.09
C ILE A 27 0.92 0.45 3.77
N SER A 28 0.62 1.14 2.67
CA SER A 28 1.17 0.80 1.35
C SER A 28 2.69 0.98 1.29
N LEU A 29 3.22 2.03 1.92
CA LEU A 29 4.65 2.25 2.05
C LEU A 29 5.30 1.16 2.92
N THR A 30 4.71 0.80 4.05
CA THR A 30 5.23 -0.27 4.91
C THR A 30 5.25 -1.61 4.18
N VAL A 31 4.20 -1.94 3.42
CA VAL A 31 4.15 -3.14 2.58
C VAL A 31 5.25 -3.10 1.52
N ALA A 32 5.42 -1.98 0.81
CA ALA A 32 6.47 -1.84 -0.21
C ALA A 32 7.87 -2.06 0.38
N LEU A 33 8.14 -1.47 1.54
CA LEU A 33 9.42 -1.61 2.25
C LEU A 33 9.66 -3.05 2.74
N ALA A 34 8.61 -3.74 3.22
CA ALA A 34 8.73 -5.13 3.66
C ALA A 34 8.95 -6.11 2.50
N LEU A 35 8.37 -5.81 1.32
CA LEU A 35 8.46 -6.67 0.15
C LEU A 35 9.71 -6.42 -0.70
N ALA A 36 10.24 -5.20 -0.76
CA ALA A 36 11.39 -4.84 -1.60
C ALA A 36 12.58 -5.84 -1.49
N PRO A 37 13.10 -6.17 -0.30
CA PRO A 37 14.25 -7.09 -0.18
C PRO A 37 13.92 -8.55 -0.53
N LEU A 38 12.64 -8.89 -0.68
CA LEU A 38 12.17 -10.22 -1.09
C LEU A 38 11.80 -10.30 -2.57
N ALA A 39 11.56 -9.15 -3.21
CA ALA A 39 10.98 -9.07 -4.55
C ALA A 39 12.00 -8.73 -5.64
N VAL A 40 13.10 -8.06 -5.29
CA VAL A 40 14.10 -7.55 -6.23
C VAL A 40 15.51 -7.58 -5.62
N GLU A 41 16.52 -7.42 -6.48
CA GLU A 41 17.92 -7.22 -6.06
C GLU A 41 18.11 -5.89 -5.29
N PRO A 42 19.10 -5.78 -4.39
CA PRO A 42 19.29 -4.61 -3.53
C PRO A 42 19.42 -3.27 -4.27
N ASP A 43 20.04 -3.25 -5.44
CA ASP A 43 20.19 -2.05 -6.28
C ASP A 43 18.87 -1.60 -6.94
N GLN A 44 17.85 -2.44 -6.92
CA GLN A 44 16.53 -2.19 -7.52
C GLN A 44 15.44 -1.85 -6.50
N GLU A 45 15.69 -1.96 -5.20
CA GLU A 45 14.68 -1.74 -4.15
C GLU A 45 13.98 -0.38 -4.25
N HIS A 46 14.75 0.70 -4.46
CA HIS A 46 14.18 2.05 -4.60
C HIS A 46 13.26 2.17 -5.82
N THR A 47 13.65 1.54 -6.92
CA THR A 47 12.84 1.48 -8.15
C THR A 47 11.56 0.69 -7.92
N PHE A 48 11.65 -0.43 -7.21
CA PHE A 48 10.50 -1.25 -6.84
C PHE A 48 9.50 -0.46 -5.99
N ILE A 49 9.96 0.19 -4.91
CA ILE A 49 9.11 1.01 -4.02
C ILE A 49 8.39 2.11 -4.81
N THR A 50 9.12 2.83 -5.66
CA THR A 50 8.56 3.92 -6.49
C THR A 50 7.47 3.41 -7.44
N LYS A 51 7.72 2.29 -8.12
CA LYS A 51 6.75 1.66 -9.04
C LYS A 51 5.54 1.12 -8.29
N PHE A 52 5.74 0.48 -7.14
CA PHE A 52 4.68 -0.05 -6.29
C PHE A 52 3.71 1.06 -5.87
N LEU A 53 4.23 2.16 -5.32
CA LEU A 53 3.41 3.28 -4.85
C LEU A 53 2.69 3.99 -6.00
N SER A 54 3.35 4.13 -7.15
CA SER A 54 2.73 4.69 -8.36
C SER A 54 1.54 3.83 -8.82
N HIS A 55 1.73 2.50 -8.86
CA HIS A 55 0.65 1.57 -9.23
C HIS A 55 -0.49 1.55 -8.21
N TRP A 56 -0.16 1.60 -6.92
CA TRP A 56 -1.16 1.70 -5.85
C TRP A 56 -2.01 2.97 -5.97
N GLY A 57 -1.38 4.13 -6.20
CA GLY A 57 -2.10 5.39 -6.42
C GLY A 57 -3.06 5.31 -7.61
N GLN A 58 -2.58 4.80 -8.75
CA GLN A 58 -3.43 4.59 -9.94
C GLN A 58 -4.62 3.67 -9.69
N ALA A 59 -4.49 2.67 -8.80
CA ALA A 59 -5.58 1.78 -8.45
C ALA A 59 -6.70 2.48 -7.66
N LEU A 60 -6.36 3.53 -6.91
CA LEU A 60 -7.33 4.37 -6.19
C LEU A 60 -8.08 5.32 -7.12
N ASP A 61 -7.42 5.80 -8.18
CA ASP A 61 -8.03 6.73 -9.17
C ASP A 61 -9.03 6.03 -10.09
N LYS A 62 -8.98 4.70 -10.20
CA LYS A 62 -9.93 3.94 -11.02
C LYS A 62 -11.33 4.08 -10.43
N PRO A 63 -12.32 4.58 -11.18
CA PRO A 63 -13.69 4.64 -10.69
C PRO A 63 -14.13 3.23 -10.34
N LYS A 64 -14.61 3.02 -9.10
CA LYS A 64 -15.28 1.78 -8.71
C LYS A 64 -16.39 1.56 -9.74
N LYS A 65 -16.24 0.55 -10.61
CA LYS A 65 -17.33 0.10 -11.46
C LYS A 65 -18.42 -0.40 -10.52
N HIS A 66 -19.34 0.49 -10.13
CA HIS A 66 -20.56 0.10 -9.44
C HIS A 66 -21.25 -0.89 -10.35
N GLY A 67 -21.21 -2.17 -9.95
CA GLY A 67 -21.93 -3.22 -10.63
C GLY A 67 -23.36 -2.75 -10.80
N ARG A 68 -23.81 -2.67 -12.06
CA ARG A 68 -25.21 -2.49 -12.39
C ARG A 68 -25.96 -3.60 -11.67
N ARG A 69 -26.64 -3.28 -10.57
CA ARG A 69 -27.65 -4.19 -10.01
C ARG A 69 -28.66 -4.43 -11.13
N PRO A 70 -28.86 -5.68 -11.59
CA PRO A 70 -29.97 -5.94 -12.47
C PRO A 70 -31.23 -5.67 -11.66
N ARG A 71 -32.02 -4.68 -12.11
CA ARG A 71 -33.40 -4.52 -11.62
C ARG A 71 -34.16 -5.77 -12.06
N LYS A 72 -34.66 -6.51 -11.09
CA LYS A 72 -35.60 -7.61 -11.29
C LYS A 72 -37.02 -7.06 -11.25
#